data_AF-A0A8T6SEW3-F1
#
_entry.id   AF-A0A8T6SEW3-F1
#
_cell.length_a   1.000
_cell.length_b   1.000
_cell.length_c   1.000
_cell.angle_alpha   90.00
_cell.angle_beta   90.00
_cell.angle_gamma   90.00
#
_symmetry.space_group_name_H-M   'P 1'
#
loop_
_entity.id
_entity.type
_entity.pdbx_description
1 polymer ?
#
loop_
_entity_poly.entity_id
_entity_poly.type
_entity_poly.pdbx_seq_one_letter_code
_entity_poly.pdbx_strand_id
1 'polypeptide(L)' 'METHRLRNDKIMSSTPKGNRKPVRVILDSNAMFVPFQLKIDIFEEIESLLNTKVEPIILSPIQRELEKLALKGSPKTRK' A
#
# COMPACT_ATOMS: atom_id res chain seq x y z
N MET A 1 -44.46 -26.68 -11.89
CA MET A 1 -43.90 -25.31 -11.91
C MET A 1 -42.61 -25.33 -11.11
N GLU A 2 -41.49 -25.72 -11.73
CA GLU A 2 -40.18 -25.73 -11.06
C GLU A 2 -39.53 -24.35 -11.22
N THR A 3 -39.30 -23.68 -10.09
CA THR A 3 -38.60 -22.41 -10.03
C THR A 3 -37.11 -22.66 -10.19
N HIS A 4 -36.57 -22.40 -11.38
CA HIS A 4 -35.13 -22.30 -11.62
C HIS A 4 -34.53 -21.16 -10.80
N ARG A 5 -34.10 -21.46 -9.57
CA ARG A 5 -33.18 -20.63 -8.78
C ARG A 5 -31.78 -20.79 -9.36
N LEU A 6 -31.52 -20.13 -10.48
CA LEU A 6 -30.19 -20.06 -11.08
C LEU A 6 -29.28 -19.20 -10.19
N ARG A 7 -28.24 -19.89 -9.69
CA ARG A 7 -27.14 -19.41 -8.85
C ARG A 7 -26.62 -18.03 -9.27
N ASN A 8 -26.84 -17.06 -8.39
CA ASN A 8 -26.24 -15.72 -8.44
C ASN A 8 -24.71 -15.74 -8.23
N ASP A 9 -24.14 -16.87 -7.78
CA ASP A 9 -22.71 -17.01 -7.46
C ASP A 9 -21.79 -16.81 -8.67
N LYS A 10 -22.27 -17.11 -9.88
CA LYS A 10 -21.43 -17.04 -11.09
C LYS A 10 -21.09 -15.60 -11.49
N ILE A 11 -21.91 -14.62 -11.13
CA ILE A 11 -21.75 -13.22 -11.52
C ILE A 11 -20.63 -12.54 -10.71
N MET A 12 -20.42 -12.92 -9.44
CA MET A 12 -19.31 -12.40 -8.62
C MET A 12 -17.94 -12.95 -9.02
N SER A 13 -17.90 -14.14 -9.65
CA SER A 13 -16.65 -14.74 -10.14
C SER A 13 -16.17 -14.20 -11.49
N SER A 14 -17.01 -13.44 -12.22
CA SER A 14 -16.79 -13.08 -13.62
C SER A 14 -16.54 -11.60 -13.87
N THR A 15 -16.27 -10.77 -12.86
CA THR A 15 -15.61 -9.50 -13.14
C THR A 15 -14.23 -9.84 -13.71
N PRO A 16 -13.94 -9.50 -14.99
CA PRO A 16 -12.62 -9.73 -15.53
C PRO A 16 -11.68 -8.92 -14.64
N LYS A 17 -10.76 -9.62 -13.95
CA LYS A 17 -9.61 -9.01 -13.30
C LYS A 17 -8.75 -8.51 -14.46
N GLY A 18 -9.17 -7.38 -15.03
CA GLY A 18 -8.53 -6.73 -16.14
C GLY A 18 -7.07 -6.58 -15.78
N ASN A 19 -6.21 -6.67 -16.79
CA ASN A 19 -4.77 -6.55 -16.66
C ASN A 19 -4.43 -5.12 -16.16
N ARG A 20 -4.71 -4.84 -14.89
CA ARG A 20 -4.52 -3.55 -14.24
C ARG A 20 -3.03 -3.43 -14.03
N LYS A 21 -2.42 -2.52 -14.79
CA LYS A 21 -1.02 -2.16 -14.58
C LYS A 21 -0.84 -1.73 -13.12
N PRO A 22 0.28 -2.11 -12.48
CA PRO A 22 0.57 -1.67 -11.13
C PRO A 22 0.49 -0.14 -11.04
N VAL A 23 -0.13 0.35 -9.97
CA VAL A 23 -0.30 1.79 -9.75
C VAL A 23 0.98 2.31 -9.12
N ARG A 24 1.60 3.28 -9.79
CA ARG A 24 2.79 3.97 -9.28
C ARG A 24 2.37 5.03 -8.28
N VAL A 25 2.81 4.90 -7.03
CA VAL A 25 2.45 5.79 -5.93
C VAL A 25 3.68 6.50 -5.43
N ILE A 26 3.70 7.83 -5.47
CA ILE A 26 4.79 8.62 -4.90
C ILE A 26 4.57 8.71 -3.39
N LEU A 27 5.55 8.27 -2.61
CA LEU A 27 5.53 8.35 -1.16
C LEU A 27 6.37 9.53 -0.69
N ASP A 28 5.76 10.35 0.17
CA ASP A 28 6.44 11.44 0.87
C ASP A 28 7.08 10.93 2.18
N SER A 29 8.09 11.64 2.69
CA SER A 29 8.78 11.36 3.95
C SER A 29 7.78 11.12 5.08
N ASN A 30 6.76 11.99 5.20
CA ASN A 30 5.76 11.92 6.26
C ASN A 30 4.99 10.59 6.26
N ALA A 31 4.59 10.11 5.07
CA ALA A 31 3.88 8.84 4.93
C ALA A 31 4.75 7.64 5.34
N MET A 32 6.08 7.74 5.20
CA MET A 32 7.02 6.71 5.65
C MET A 32 7.28 6.74 7.16
N PHE A 33 7.02 7.86 7.85
CA PHE A 33 7.19 7.96 9.31
C PHE A 33 5.94 7.55 10.11
N VAL A 34 4.75 7.72 9.55
CA VAL A 34 3.48 7.26 10.14
C VAL A 34 3.49 5.77 10.54
N PRO A 35 3.93 4.82 9.68
CA PRO A 35 3.95 3.40 10.04
C PRO A 35 4.88 3.09 11.21
N PHE A 36 5.95 3.86 11.42
CA PHE A 36 6.83 3.67 12.58
C PHE A 36 6.12 3.96 13.91
N GLN A 37 5.22 4.96 13.93
CA GLN A 37 4.45 5.33 15.11
C GLN A 37 3.26 4.39 15.36
N LEU A 38 2.62 3.90 14.29
CA LEU A 38 1.40 3.10 14.36
C LEU A 38 1.64 1.58 14.25
N LYS A 39 2.86 1.15 13.92
CA LYS A 39 3.24 -0.26 13.66
C LYS A 39 2.36 -0.93 12.60
N ILE A 40 2.13 -0.22 11.48
CA ILE A 40 1.31 -0.68 10.36
C ILE A 40 2.20 -0.95 9.14
N ASP A 41 1.88 -1.98 8.37
CA ASP A 41 2.45 -2.17 7.03
C ASP A 41 1.67 -1.32 6.01
N ILE A 42 2.20 -0.14 5.67
CA ILE A 42 1.56 0.77 4.73
C ILE A 42 1.53 0.24 3.29
N PHE A 43 2.45 -0.66 2.92
CA PHE A 43 2.51 -1.15 1.55
C PHE A 43 1.36 -2.11 1.30
N GLU A 44 1.18 -3.09 2.20
CA GLU A 44 0.05 -4.02 2.14
C GLU A 44 -1.29 -3.29 2.27
N GLU A 45 -1.39 -2.29 3.14
CA GLU A 45 -2.64 -1.55 3.35
C GLU A 45 -3.04 -0.75 2.10
N ILE A 46 -2.09 -0.09 1.42
CA ILE A 46 -2.40 0.66 0.18
C ILE A 46 -2.81 -0.31 -0.94
N GLU A 47 -2.17 -1.48 -1.06
CA GLU A 47 -2.57 -2.50 -2.03
C GLU A 47 -3.97 -3.05 -1.74
N SER A 48 -4.30 -3.28 -0.47
CA SER A 48 -5.62 -3.72 -0.01
C SER A 48 -6.69 -2.68 -0.31
N LEU A 49 -6.44 -1.41 0.03
CA LEU A 49 -7.35 -0.28 -0.20
C LEU A 49 -7.63 -0.05 -1.70
N LEU A 50 -6.61 -0.15 -2.55
CA LEU A 50 -6.73 0.09 -3.98
C LEU A 50 -7.11 -1.19 -4.77
N ASN A 51 -7.14 -2.35 -4.11
CA ASN A 51 -7.37 -3.67 -4.71
C ASN A 51 -6.56 -3.89 -6.01
N THR A 52 -5.31 -3.44 -5.97
CA THR A 52 -4.38 -3.47 -7.09
C THR A 52 -2.95 -3.48 -6.55
N LYS A 53 -2.02 -4.02 -7.35
CA LYS A 53 -0.61 -3.95 -7.03
C LYS A 53 -0.11 -2.52 -7.06
N VAL A 54 0.72 -2.16 -6.09
CA VAL A 54 1.26 -0.82 -5.93
C VAL A 54 2.77 -0.88 -6.14
N GLU A 55 3.27 0.08 -6.90
CA GLU A 55 4.71 0.31 -7.05
C GLU A 55 5.05 1.63 -6.33
N PRO A 56 5.56 1.55 -5.08
CA PRO A 56 5.96 2.74 -4.35
C PRO A 56 7.20 3.37 -4.98
N ILE A 57 7.13 4.67 -5.24
CA ILE A 57 8.21 5.48 -5.77
C ILE A 57 8.65 6.46 -4.70
N ILE A 58 9.92 6.35 -4.30
CA ILE A 58 10.58 7.30 -3.42
C ILE A 58 11.36 8.27 -4.30
N LEU A 59 11.14 9.57 -4.11
CA LEU A 59 11.89 10.58 -4.82
C LEU A 59 13.32 10.68 -4.25
N SER A 60 14.31 10.94 -5.10
CA SER A 60 15.71 11.05 -4.66
C SER A 60 15.96 12.10 -3.56
N PRO A 61 15.23 13.24 -3.46
CA PRO A 61 15.38 14.14 -2.32
C PRO A 61 14.90 13.51 -1.01
N ILE A 62 13.80 12.77 -1.05
CA ILE A 62 13.21 12.07 0.10
C ILE A 62 14.17 11.00 0.61
N GLN A 63 14.76 10.21 -0.29
CA GLN A 63 15.79 9.23 0.06
C GLN A 63 16.97 9.89 0.79
N ARG A 64 17.48 11.03 0.28
CA ARG A 64 18.60 11.76 0.90
C ARG A 64 18.23 12.34 2.28
N GLU A 65 16.98 12.77 2.46
CA GLU A 65 16.50 13.25 3.77
C GLU A 65 16.38 12.11 4.79
N LEU A 66 15.81 10.98 4.38
CA LEU A 66 15.73 9.78 5.21
C LEU A 66 17.12 9.26 5.59
N GLU A 67 18.07 9.22 4.65
CA GLU A 67 19.46 8.84 4.91
C GLU A 67 20.13 9.80 5.90
N LYS A 68 19.94 11.12 5.74
CA LYS A 68 20.47 12.11 6.70
C LYS A 68 19.86 11.95 8.08
N LEU A 69 18.56 11.67 8.18
CA LEU A 69 17.88 11.41 9.45
C LEU A 69 18.36 10.11 10.11
N ALA A 70 18.59 9.06 9.32
CA ALA A 70 19.15 7.80 9.79
C ALA A 70 20.61 7.96 10.27
N LEU A 71 21.44 8.69 9.53
CA LEU A 71 22.86 8.93 9.86
C LEU A 71 23.03 9.91 11.03
N LYS A 72 22.17 10.92 11.16
CA LYS A 72 22.10 11.79 12.35
C LYS A 72 21.41 11.11 13.53
N GLY A 73 20.72 10.01 13.27
CA GLY A 73 19.99 9.19 14.22
C GLY A 73 20.90 8.28 15.03
N SER A 74 21.71 8.87 15.91
CA SER A 74 21.83 8.31 17.26
C SER A 74 21.13 9.24 18.25
N PRO A 75 19.79 9.20 18.36
CA PRO A 75 19.13 9.78 19.49
C PRO A 75 19.32 8.80 20.65
N LYS A 76 19.96 9.27 21.71
CA LYS A 76 19.87 8.68 23.05
C LYS A 76 18.47 8.10 23.25
N THR A 77 18.39 6.80 23.44
CA THR A 77 17.27 6.14 24.11
C THR A 77 17.01 6.92 25.40
N ARG A 78 16.04 7.84 25.38
CA ARG A 78 15.55 8.45 26.61
C ARG A 78 14.64 7.39 27.23
N LYS A 79 15.06 6.92 28.41
CA LYS A 79 14.33 6.03 29.30
C LYS A 79 12.88 6.47 29.48
#